data_AF-A0A831Y8M9-F1
#
_entry.id   AF-A0A831Y8M9-F1
#
_cell.length_a   1.000
_cell.length_b   1.000
_cell.length_c   1.000
_cell.angle_alpha   90.00
_cell.angle_beta   90.00
_cell.angle_gamma   90.00
#
_symmetry.space_group_name_H-M   'P 1'
#
loop_
_entity.id
_entity.type
_entity.pdbx_description
1 polymer ?
#
loop_
_entity_poly.entity_id
_entity_poly.type
_entity_poly.pdbx_seq_one_letter_code
_entity_poly.pdbx_strand_id
1 'polypeptide(L)'
;MVRRSICVLLVVTMLVTPTLALAQPVPSSQEPRAPAIPTPQTPQVPPQAPPVDFPVRAPGGVPTAPRPDPCGLVGQQRVQSPEYRLGSGDLLDVQIAGRLDVTRQQVVVDPEGMLTIPPIGSIAVAGITLRETNRRVAERARALLRYAEVSISVQQPRCFEVVLSGEVERPGSLQSSALRRVHDVLLAAGGITPRGSLRRVVVSREGSSVELDLLRFELTGDLADNPLVEEGMRIHVPPRGGSVTLTGAFRRPGEYEIGADGGLRSLLQLTGGVAQAAAAGQARLTRVQPDGRKETLSVDLARALAPPADVPLRPGDVLFVPQLTVLQDVVEVRGAFNGTAESSRTVTAGKPTIVQRFELAQGDRVKDVVGRAGGTAAYADLRLALVERVGAAGPRQRIPIDLHRLLVEKDDTPNIVLENGDVLSLPVAEDKVYVLGEVRNPGGIDFRPDLTPREYVALAGGPTVRARFKNATVTYRNGRSYLLAQAPPLEPGAVVTVPEVSVRWYQDYVTIATTISSLITAYTGLFVLFGGRVNTGDD
;
A
#
# COMPACT_ATOMS: atom_id res chain seq x y z
N MET A 1 -19.04 -0.26 73.05
CA MET A 1 -19.28 -1.54 73.74
C MET A 1 -20.22 -2.39 72.90
N VAL A 2 -19.70 -3.31 72.09
CA VAL A 2 -20.46 -4.46 71.57
C VAL A 2 -19.49 -5.63 71.49
N ARG A 3 -19.87 -6.73 72.12
CA ARG A 3 -19.05 -7.85 72.54
C ARG A 3 -19.41 -9.04 71.65
N ARG A 4 -18.38 -9.58 70.99
CA ARG A 4 -18.12 -10.99 70.65
C ARG A 4 -19.24 -11.82 69.99
N SER A 5 -19.04 -12.17 68.72
CA SER A 5 -19.47 -13.47 68.18
C SER A 5 -18.22 -14.29 67.86
N ILE A 6 -18.10 -15.41 68.57
CA ILE A 6 -17.07 -16.43 68.46
C ILE A 6 -17.59 -17.44 67.42
N CYS A 7 -16.87 -17.60 66.30
CA CYS A 7 -17.08 -18.71 65.39
C CYS A 7 -15.91 -19.68 65.57
N VAL A 8 -16.23 -20.85 66.13
CA VAL A 8 -15.30 -21.94 66.41
C VAL A 8 -14.93 -22.63 65.10
N LEU A 9 -13.63 -22.64 64.84
CA LEU A 9 -12.92 -23.30 63.76
C LEU A 9 -12.89 -24.82 64.01
N LEU A 10 -13.41 -25.62 63.07
CA LEU A 10 -13.24 -27.09 63.09
C LEU A 10 -12.57 -27.51 61.79
N VAL A 11 -11.23 -27.55 61.85
CA VAL A 11 -10.33 -28.03 60.80
C VAL A 11 -10.31 -29.55 60.87
N VAL A 12 -10.80 -30.21 59.82
CA VAL A 12 -10.59 -31.65 59.61
C VAL A 12 -9.22 -31.83 58.97
N THR A 13 -8.30 -32.37 59.76
CA THR A 13 -6.95 -32.78 59.41
C THR A 13 -6.99 -34.06 58.57
N MET A 14 -6.70 -33.95 57.27
CA MET A 14 -6.30 -35.10 56.46
C MET A 14 -4.77 -35.15 56.40
N LEU A 15 -4.21 -36.22 56.97
CA LEU A 15 -2.79 -36.55 56.91
C LEU A 15 -2.37 -36.80 55.45
N VAL A 16 -1.49 -35.97 54.93
CA VAL A 16 -0.58 -36.32 53.84
C VAL A 16 0.83 -36.09 54.36
N THR A 17 1.56 -37.18 54.56
CA THR A 17 2.96 -37.20 54.95
C THR A 17 3.82 -36.61 53.82
N PRO A 18 4.77 -35.70 54.11
CA PRO A 18 5.77 -35.31 53.12
C PRO A 18 6.83 -36.40 53.05
N THR A 19 6.88 -37.11 51.91
CA THR A 19 8.00 -38.01 51.63
C THR A 19 9.24 -37.15 51.36
N LEU A 20 10.24 -37.23 52.26
CA LEU A 20 11.59 -36.75 52.00
C LEU A 20 12.15 -37.52 50.80
N ALA A 21 12.30 -36.83 49.66
CA ALA A 21 13.20 -37.29 48.61
C ALA A 21 14.61 -36.78 48.94
N LEU A 22 15.42 -37.68 49.50
CA LEU A 22 16.87 -37.58 49.51
C LEU A 22 17.37 -37.31 48.08
N ALA A 23 18.14 -36.25 47.93
CA ALA A 23 18.92 -36.01 46.73
C ALA A 23 19.89 -37.18 46.52
N GLN A 24 19.57 -38.04 45.56
CA GLN A 24 20.52 -38.99 45.01
C GLN A 24 21.29 -38.34 43.86
N PRO A 25 22.61 -38.56 43.76
CA PRO A 25 23.41 -38.03 42.67
C PRO A 25 22.97 -38.68 41.36
N VAL A 26 22.56 -37.84 40.41
CA VAL A 26 22.22 -38.26 39.06
C VAL A 26 23.45 -38.93 38.42
N PRO A 27 23.32 -40.16 37.87
CA PRO A 27 24.39 -40.76 37.10
C PRO A 27 24.66 -39.93 35.84
N SER A 28 25.93 -39.64 35.62
CA SER A 28 26.51 -38.99 34.44
C SER A 28 26.05 -39.68 33.15
N SER A 29 24.91 -39.20 32.64
CA SER A 29 24.44 -39.49 31.30
C SER A 29 25.16 -38.54 30.36
N GLN A 30 25.83 -39.14 29.39
CA GLN A 30 26.60 -38.51 28.33
C GLN A 30 25.96 -37.21 27.83
N GLU A 31 26.73 -36.12 27.85
CA GLU A 31 26.43 -34.93 27.06
C GLU A 31 26.18 -35.34 25.60
N PRO A 32 25.11 -34.84 24.96
CA PRO A 32 25.11 -34.75 23.51
C PRO A 32 26.24 -33.78 23.15
N ARG A 33 27.26 -34.27 22.44
CA ARG A 33 28.23 -33.39 21.79
C ARG A 33 27.47 -32.30 21.03
N ALA A 34 27.69 -31.05 21.42
CA ALA A 34 27.34 -29.91 20.59
C ALA A 34 27.94 -30.12 19.18
N PRO A 35 27.23 -29.75 18.10
CA PRO A 35 27.84 -29.73 16.78
C PRO A 35 29.00 -28.71 16.82
N ALA A 36 30.20 -29.19 16.52
CA ALA A 36 31.39 -28.36 16.41
C ALA A 36 31.16 -27.26 15.37
N ILE A 37 31.41 -26.02 15.76
CA ILE A 37 31.51 -24.88 14.85
C ILE A 37 32.70 -25.17 13.92
N PRO A 38 32.53 -25.16 12.58
CA PRO A 38 33.66 -25.30 11.68
C PRO A 38 34.51 -24.02 11.75
N THR A 39 35.80 -24.20 12.00
CA THR A 39 36.82 -23.16 11.86
C THR A 39 36.82 -22.65 10.40
N PRO A 40 36.97 -21.35 10.14
CA PRO A 40 37.06 -20.85 8.76
C PRO A 40 38.31 -21.42 8.09
N GLN A 41 38.10 -22.26 7.08
CA GLN A 41 39.16 -22.70 6.18
C GLN A 41 39.56 -21.52 5.29
N THR A 42 40.84 -21.20 5.28
CA THR A 42 41.46 -20.32 4.27
C THR A 42 41.17 -20.91 2.88
N PRO A 43 40.77 -20.12 1.87
CA PRO A 43 40.48 -20.66 0.55
C PRO A 43 41.74 -21.31 -0.06
N GLN A 44 41.67 -22.62 -0.32
CA GLN A 44 42.64 -23.30 -1.16
C GLN A 44 42.40 -22.90 -2.63
N VAL A 45 43.44 -22.33 -3.23
CA VAL A 45 43.53 -22.03 -4.66
C VAL A 45 43.63 -23.36 -5.43
N PRO A 46 42.81 -23.61 -6.48
CA PRO A 46 42.94 -24.82 -7.28
C PRO A 46 44.28 -24.86 -8.04
N PRO A 47 44.83 -26.06 -8.34
CA PRO A 47 46.05 -26.18 -9.12
C PRO A 47 45.86 -25.53 -10.49
N GLN A 48 46.76 -24.61 -10.81
CA GLN A 48 46.81 -23.90 -12.08
C GLN A 48 46.96 -24.92 -13.22
N ALA A 49 46.08 -24.82 -14.22
CA ALA A 49 46.31 -25.44 -15.51
C ALA A 49 47.62 -24.89 -16.11
N PRO A 50 48.38 -25.69 -16.88
CA PRO A 50 49.59 -25.19 -17.53
C PRO A 50 49.25 -23.98 -18.41
N PRO A 51 50.13 -22.98 -18.46
CA PRO A 51 49.86 -21.74 -19.17
C PRO A 51 49.65 -22.05 -20.65
N VAL A 52 48.48 -21.67 -21.15
CA VAL A 52 48.25 -21.54 -22.58
C VAL A 52 49.04 -20.31 -23.00
N ASP A 53 50.09 -20.53 -23.78
CA ASP A 53 50.97 -19.50 -24.30
C ASP A 53 50.20 -18.69 -25.35
N PHE A 54 49.42 -17.71 -24.89
CA PHE A 54 48.90 -16.66 -25.74
C PHE A 54 50.06 -15.72 -26.03
N PRO A 55 50.45 -15.50 -27.30
CA PRO A 55 51.54 -14.60 -27.60
C PRO A 55 51.21 -13.24 -26.99
N VAL A 56 52.05 -12.81 -26.06
CA VAL A 56 52.07 -11.46 -25.51
C VAL A 56 52.30 -10.53 -26.69
N ARG A 57 51.19 -10.03 -27.26
CA ARG A 57 51.23 -8.85 -28.10
C ARG A 57 51.70 -7.74 -27.16
N ALA A 58 52.85 -7.16 -27.47
CA ALA A 58 53.38 -5.96 -26.81
C ALA A 58 52.24 -4.98 -26.49
N PRO A 59 52.34 -4.18 -25.41
CA PRO A 59 51.32 -3.17 -25.11
C PRO A 59 51.27 -2.17 -26.26
N GLY A 60 50.42 -2.47 -27.24
CA GLY A 60 49.97 -1.54 -28.24
C GLY A 60 49.33 -0.41 -27.45
N GLY A 61 49.85 0.79 -27.65
CA GLY A 61 49.33 1.99 -27.02
C GLY A 61 47.82 1.94 -27.07
N VAL A 62 47.20 2.22 -25.92
CA VAL A 62 45.79 2.61 -25.86
C VAL A 62 45.57 3.50 -27.08
N PRO A 63 44.65 3.18 -28.00
CA PRO A 63 44.29 4.14 -29.02
C PRO A 63 43.80 5.34 -28.22
N THR A 64 44.64 6.36 -28.09
CA THR A 64 44.23 7.67 -27.62
C THR A 64 43.08 8.00 -28.54
N ALA A 65 41.86 7.93 -28.00
CA ALA A 65 40.71 8.48 -28.67
C ALA A 65 41.17 9.83 -29.21
N PRO A 66 41.01 10.11 -30.53
CA PRO A 66 41.42 11.40 -31.06
C PRO A 66 40.83 12.44 -30.12
N ARG A 67 41.68 13.34 -29.61
CA ARG A 67 41.21 14.46 -28.78
C ARG A 67 40.02 15.03 -29.55
N PRO A 68 38.81 15.06 -28.95
CA PRO A 68 37.65 15.57 -29.66
C PRO A 68 38.02 16.94 -30.21
N ASP A 69 37.76 17.15 -31.50
CA ASP A 69 38.09 18.43 -32.13
C ASP A 69 37.58 19.55 -31.23
N PRO A 70 38.42 20.53 -30.88
CA PRO A 70 38.07 21.52 -29.86
C PRO A 70 36.78 22.28 -30.20
N CYS A 71 36.39 22.35 -31.48
CA CYS A 71 35.15 22.96 -31.93
C CYS A 71 33.97 21.99 -32.16
N GLY A 72 34.19 20.68 -32.02
CA GLY A 72 33.16 19.66 -32.14
C GLY A 72 32.71 19.31 -33.56
N LEU A 73 33.53 19.54 -34.58
CA LEU A 73 33.18 19.23 -35.96
C LEU A 73 33.39 17.75 -36.26
N VAL A 74 32.51 16.89 -35.73
CA VAL A 74 32.43 15.50 -36.19
C VAL A 74 31.68 15.48 -37.52
N GLY A 75 32.43 15.44 -38.62
CA GLY A 75 31.92 15.27 -39.98
C GLY A 75 31.71 16.58 -40.75
N GLN A 76 31.93 16.51 -42.07
CA GLN A 76 31.75 17.61 -43.04
C GLN A 76 30.27 17.96 -43.25
N GLN A 77 29.54 18.29 -42.18
CA GLN A 77 28.13 18.60 -42.27
C GLN A 77 27.96 20.09 -42.54
N ARG A 78 27.73 20.42 -43.82
CA ARG A 78 27.38 21.78 -44.25
C ARG A 78 26.16 22.23 -43.47
N VAL A 79 26.26 23.37 -42.81
CA VAL A 79 25.16 23.92 -42.02
C VAL A 79 24.19 24.58 -42.98
N GLN A 80 22.96 24.07 -42.98
CA GLN A 80 21.84 24.65 -43.72
C GLN A 80 20.85 25.38 -42.81
N SER A 81 21.18 25.54 -41.53
CA SER A 81 20.31 26.19 -40.53
C SER A 81 20.06 27.65 -40.91
N PRO A 82 18.83 28.03 -41.30
CA PRO A 82 18.53 29.39 -41.76
C PRO A 82 18.64 30.44 -40.64
N GLU A 83 18.61 30.01 -39.38
CA GLU A 83 18.70 30.85 -38.18
C GLU A 83 20.13 31.06 -37.68
N TYR A 84 21.12 30.38 -38.29
CA TYR A 84 22.53 30.57 -37.96
C TYR A 84 22.92 32.03 -38.18
N ARG A 85 23.49 32.67 -37.15
CA ARG A 85 24.01 34.03 -37.23
C ARG A 85 25.46 33.98 -37.68
N LEU A 86 25.73 34.63 -38.81
CA LEU A 86 27.08 34.70 -39.34
C LEU A 86 27.94 35.63 -38.50
N GLY A 87 29.22 35.32 -38.40
CA GLY A 87 30.22 36.17 -37.79
C GLY A 87 31.60 35.97 -38.40
N SER A 88 32.55 36.78 -37.95
CA SER A 88 33.93 36.73 -38.43
C SER A 88 34.53 35.33 -38.26
N GLY A 89 35.27 34.87 -39.27
CA GLY A 89 35.88 33.55 -39.29
C GLY A 89 34.99 32.40 -39.79
N ASP A 90 33.72 32.64 -40.13
CA ASP A 90 32.88 31.64 -40.81
C ASP A 90 33.39 31.39 -42.24
N LEU A 91 33.49 30.11 -42.64
CA LEU A 91 33.79 29.71 -44.01
C LEU A 91 32.50 29.35 -44.74
N LEU A 92 32.20 30.09 -45.81
CA LEU A 92 31.00 29.96 -46.61
C LEU A 92 31.32 29.35 -47.98
N ASP A 93 30.50 28.40 -48.42
CA ASP A 93 30.47 27.91 -49.81
C ASP A 93 29.41 28.72 -50.57
N VAL A 94 29.88 29.55 -51.50
CA VAL A 94 29.06 30.35 -52.40
C VAL A 94 28.95 29.62 -53.73
N GLN A 95 27.72 29.25 -54.09
CA GLN A 95 27.39 28.64 -55.37
C GLN A 95 26.70 29.65 -56.26
N ILE A 96 27.33 29.96 -57.39
CA ILE A 96 26.79 30.81 -58.45
C ILE A 96 26.43 29.89 -59.61
N ALA A 97 25.13 29.60 -59.77
CA ALA A 97 24.62 28.76 -60.83
C ALA A 97 24.14 29.64 -62.00
N GLY A 98 24.88 29.59 -63.12
CA GLY A 98 24.52 30.22 -64.39
C GLY A 98 23.75 29.29 -65.32
N ARG A 99 23.56 29.71 -66.58
CA ARG A 99 22.86 28.90 -67.60
C ARG A 99 23.65 27.69 -68.08
N LEU A 100 24.98 27.73 -68.02
CA LEU A 100 25.87 26.73 -68.61
C LEU A 100 26.85 26.13 -67.60
N ASP A 101 27.11 26.82 -66.50
CA ASP A 101 28.14 26.51 -65.53
C ASP A 101 27.69 26.79 -64.09
N VAL A 102 28.29 26.08 -63.13
CA VAL A 102 28.11 26.32 -61.70
C VAL A 102 29.48 26.60 -61.11
N THR A 103 29.69 27.85 -60.67
CA THR A 103 30.92 28.26 -60.00
C THR A 103 30.76 28.10 -58.49
N ARG A 104 31.72 27.41 -57.85
CA ARG A 104 31.81 27.26 -56.39
C ARG A 104 32.99 28.05 -55.87
N GLN A 105 32.77 28.89 -54.88
CA GLN A 105 33.81 29.68 -54.23
C GLN A 105 33.69 29.57 -52.72
N GLN A 106 34.82 29.30 -52.07
CA GLN A 106 34.92 29.34 -50.62
C GLN A 106 35.32 30.75 -50.21
N VAL A 107 34.50 31.39 -49.38
CA VAL A 107 34.70 32.77 -48.95
C VAL A 107 34.64 32.80 -47.42
N VAL A 108 35.62 33.47 -46.81
CA VAL A 108 35.68 33.68 -45.36
C VAL A 108 35.05 35.03 -45.02
N VAL A 109 34.29 35.09 -43.94
CA VAL A 109 33.84 36.36 -43.36
C VAL A 109 35.02 37.02 -42.66
N ASP A 110 35.37 38.23 -43.10
CA ASP A 110 36.52 38.97 -42.57
C ASP A 110 36.27 39.49 -41.13
N PRO A 111 37.32 39.98 -40.43
CA PRO A 111 37.19 40.53 -39.08
C PRO A 111 36.24 41.74 -38.98
N GLU A 112 36.09 42.50 -40.06
CA GLU A 112 35.15 43.61 -40.19
C GLU A 112 33.70 43.13 -40.38
N GLY A 113 33.47 41.83 -40.55
CA GLY A 113 32.15 41.23 -40.69
C GLY A 113 31.57 41.31 -42.10
N MET A 114 32.41 41.50 -43.10
CA MET A 114 32.08 41.62 -44.50
C MET A 114 32.36 40.31 -45.24
N LEU A 115 31.50 40.04 -46.23
CA LEU A 115 31.62 38.91 -47.14
C LEU A 115 31.89 39.45 -48.55
N THR A 116 33.09 39.18 -49.07
CA THR A 116 33.51 39.67 -50.39
C THR A 116 33.35 38.58 -51.44
N ILE A 117 32.38 38.74 -52.34
CA ILE A 117 32.06 37.76 -53.39
C ILE A 117 32.30 38.40 -54.76
N PRO A 118 33.40 38.12 -55.48
CA PRO A 118 33.58 38.62 -56.84
C PRO A 118 32.60 37.95 -57.83
N PRO A 119 31.91 38.68 -58.74
CA PRO A 119 31.94 40.14 -58.97
C PRO A 119 30.86 40.94 -58.21
N ILE A 120 30.10 40.33 -57.30
CA ILE A 120 28.99 40.93 -56.54
C ILE A 120 29.45 42.06 -55.58
N GLY A 121 30.68 41.95 -55.08
CA GLY A 121 31.31 42.92 -54.16
C GLY A 121 31.23 42.50 -52.68
N SER A 122 31.46 43.44 -51.78
CA SER A 122 31.47 43.21 -50.32
C SER A 122 30.09 43.50 -49.70
N ILE A 123 29.62 42.60 -48.85
CA ILE A 123 28.30 42.67 -48.19
C ILE A 123 28.49 42.48 -46.69
N ALA A 124 27.89 43.33 -45.86
CA ALA A 124 27.93 43.18 -44.41
C ALA A 124 27.06 41.98 -43.96
N VAL A 125 27.69 41.01 -43.30
CA VAL A 125 27.05 39.75 -42.86
C VAL A 125 27.18 39.46 -41.36
N ALA A 126 28.00 40.21 -40.62
CA ALA A 126 28.11 40.01 -39.17
C ALA A 126 26.78 40.22 -38.44
N GLY A 127 26.41 39.26 -37.60
CA GLY A 127 25.24 39.30 -36.72
C GLY A 127 23.90 39.01 -37.40
N ILE A 128 23.84 38.96 -38.73
CA ILE A 128 22.62 38.62 -39.49
C ILE A 128 22.51 37.11 -39.73
N THR A 129 21.28 36.65 -39.97
CA THR A 129 21.01 35.22 -40.20
C THR A 129 21.45 34.79 -41.60
N LEU A 130 21.76 33.51 -41.78
CA LEU A 130 22.07 32.92 -43.09
C LEU A 130 20.93 33.15 -44.10
N ARG A 131 19.67 33.11 -43.64
CA ARG A 131 18.49 33.42 -44.46
C ARG A 131 18.49 34.86 -44.97
N GLU A 132 18.72 35.82 -44.08
CA GLU A 132 18.77 37.24 -44.45
C GLU A 132 19.98 37.53 -45.35
N THR A 133 21.10 36.86 -45.10
CA THR A 133 22.30 36.97 -45.94
C THR A 133 22.04 36.47 -47.36
N ASN A 134 21.44 35.28 -47.51
CA ASN A 134 21.05 34.74 -48.81
C ASN A 134 20.12 35.71 -49.56
N ARG A 135 19.18 36.36 -48.87
CA ARG A 135 18.30 37.36 -49.47
C ARG A 135 19.08 38.57 -49.98
N ARG A 136 19.94 39.16 -49.16
CA ARG A 136 20.77 40.33 -49.53
C ARG A 136 21.71 40.03 -50.69
N VAL A 137 22.34 38.87 -50.68
CA VAL A 137 23.25 38.45 -51.76
C VAL A 137 22.48 38.19 -53.04
N ALA A 138 21.33 37.51 -52.98
CA ALA A 138 20.51 37.26 -54.16
C ALA A 138 19.98 38.56 -54.79
N GLU A 139 19.57 39.54 -53.98
CA GLU A 139 19.15 40.87 -54.45
C GLU A 139 20.30 41.60 -55.18
N ARG A 140 21.51 41.58 -54.60
CA ARG A 140 22.72 42.19 -55.19
C ARG A 140 23.17 41.46 -56.46
N ALA A 141 23.09 40.13 -56.47
CA ALA A 141 23.47 39.28 -57.59
C ALA A 141 22.58 39.49 -58.82
N ARG A 142 21.25 39.59 -58.63
CA ARG A 142 20.29 39.81 -59.73
C ARG A 142 20.52 41.14 -60.47
N ALA A 143 21.06 42.15 -59.78
CA ALA A 143 21.38 43.44 -60.40
C ALA A 143 22.60 43.37 -61.33
N LEU A 144 23.53 42.45 -61.09
CA LEU A 144 24.83 42.36 -61.78
C LEU A 144 24.91 41.17 -62.75
N LEU A 145 24.29 40.04 -62.40
CA LEU A 145 24.33 38.78 -63.15
C LEU A 145 22.92 38.46 -63.70
N ARG A 146 22.73 38.59 -65.02
CA ARG A 146 21.48 38.17 -65.67
C ARG A 146 21.44 36.65 -65.74
N TYR A 147 20.36 36.05 -65.24
CA TYR A 147 20.12 34.59 -65.27
C TYR A 147 21.10 33.75 -64.42
N ALA A 148 21.62 34.29 -63.31
CA ALA A 148 22.37 33.53 -62.33
C ALA A 148 21.62 33.46 -60.99
N GLU A 149 21.64 32.29 -60.36
CA GLU A 149 21.15 32.07 -59.01
C GLU A 149 22.33 31.91 -58.06
N VAL A 150 22.31 32.66 -56.95
CA VAL A 150 23.39 32.63 -55.95
C VAL A 150 22.84 32.08 -54.66
N SER A 151 23.46 31.01 -54.15
CA SER A 151 23.14 30.39 -52.87
C SER A 151 24.38 30.30 -52.00
N ILE A 152 24.21 30.58 -50.71
CA ILE A 152 25.28 30.54 -49.70
C ILE A 152 24.92 29.48 -48.67
N SER A 153 25.92 28.65 -48.34
CA SER A 153 25.86 27.69 -47.23
C SER A 153 27.10 27.82 -46.36
N VAL A 154 26.98 27.55 -45.06
CA VAL A 154 28.14 27.56 -44.16
C VAL A 154 28.83 26.20 -44.28
N GLN A 155 30.06 26.21 -44.76
CA GLN A 155 30.88 25.01 -44.89
C GLN A 155 31.56 24.68 -43.57
N GLN A 156 32.11 25.69 -42.88
CA GLN A 156 32.72 25.52 -41.57
C GLN A 156 32.28 26.68 -40.66
N PRO A 157 31.56 26.38 -39.56
CA PRO A 157 31.23 27.40 -38.58
C PRO A 157 32.49 27.85 -37.84
N ARG A 158 32.52 29.10 -37.44
CA ARG A 158 33.58 29.65 -36.60
C ARG A 158 33.66 28.95 -35.24
N CYS A 159 34.89 28.85 -34.75
CA CYS A 159 35.18 28.41 -33.39
C CYS A 159 35.43 29.63 -32.51
N PHE A 160 34.88 29.60 -31.29
CA PHE A 160 35.12 30.62 -30.29
C PHE A 160 35.14 30.02 -28.90
N GLU A 161 35.66 30.81 -27.96
CA GLU A 161 35.73 30.46 -26.56
C GLU A 161 34.43 30.80 -25.83
N VAL A 162 33.92 29.86 -25.05
CA VAL A 162 32.82 30.03 -24.11
C VAL A 162 33.35 29.79 -22.71
N VAL A 163 32.97 30.64 -21.76
CA VAL A 163 33.44 30.55 -20.37
C VAL A 163 32.40 29.83 -19.52
N LEU A 164 32.80 28.73 -18.89
CA LEU A 164 31.98 27.95 -17.97
C LEU A 164 32.40 28.21 -16.53
N SER A 165 31.45 28.40 -15.63
CA SER A 165 31.73 28.64 -14.20
C SER A 165 30.65 28.04 -13.30
N GLY A 166 31.00 27.83 -12.03
CA GLY A 166 30.09 27.28 -11.03
C GLY A 166 30.13 25.76 -10.94
N GLU A 167 28.98 25.14 -10.66
CA GLU A 167 28.81 23.70 -10.39
C GLU A 167 28.80 22.84 -11.68
N VAL A 168 29.92 22.88 -12.39
CA VAL A 168 30.18 22.08 -13.60
C VAL A 168 31.38 21.15 -13.33
N GLU A 169 31.40 19.95 -13.91
CA GLU A 169 32.51 19.00 -13.70
C GLU A 169 33.88 19.55 -14.12
N ARG A 170 33.95 20.30 -15.22
CA ARG A 170 35.17 20.98 -15.68
C ARG A 170 34.89 22.46 -15.98
N PRO A 171 34.96 23.35 -14.98
CA PRO A 171 34.82 24.78 -15.20
C PRO A 171 36.05 25.35 -15.92
N GLY A 172 35.87 26.49 -16.57
CA GLY A 172 36.91 27.17 -17.33
C GLY A 172 36.50 27.45 -18.77
N SER A 173 37.49 27.80 -19.58
CA SER A 173 37.31 28.15 -20.97
C SER A 173 37.22 26.92 -21.85
N LEU A 174 36.14 26.81 -22.63
CA LEU A 174 35.92 25.72 -23.57
C LEU A 174 35.74 26.28 -24.99
N GLN A 175 36.44 25.68 -25.96
CA GLN A 175 36.22 25.97 -27.38
C GLN A 175 34.88 25.36 -27.82
N SER A 176 34.09 26.14 -28.56
CA SER A 176 32.80 25.72 -29.08
C SER A 176 32.57 26.31 -30.46
N SER A 177 31.61 25.73 -31.20
CA SER A 177 31.13 26.27 -32.47
C SER A 177 29.76 26.92 -32.28
N ALA A 178 29.40 27.84 -33.19
CA ALA A 178 28.10 28.53 -33.17
C ALA A 178 26.88 27.63 -33.48
N LEU A 179 27.09 26.32 -33.64
CA LEU A 179 26.04 25.32 -33.83
C LEU A 179 25.66 24.58 -32.56
N ARG A 180 26.52 24.62 -31.53
CA ARG A 180 26.27 23.93 -30.27
C ARG A 180 25.26 24.72 -29.45
N ARG A 181 24.46 24.00 -28.67
CA ARG A 181 23.58 24.62 -27.67
C ARG A 181 24.22 24.61 -26.29
N VAL A 182 23.65 25.40 -25.38
CA VAL A 182 24.13 25.53 -24.00
C VAL A 182 24.24 24.16 -23.32
N HIS A 183 23.22 23.31 -23.48
CA HIS A 183 23.22 21.96 -22.91
C HIS A 183 24.38 21.09 -23.44
N ASP A 184 24.65 21.12 -24.75
CA ASP A 184 25.74 20.32 -25.35
C ASP A 184 27.12 20.78 -24.87
N VAL A 185 27.28 22.09 -24.67
CA VAL A 185 28.51 22.68 -24.13
C VAL A 185 28.73 22.24 -22.68
N LEU A 186 27.69 22.22 -21.85
CA LEU A 186 27.76 21.72 -20.48
C LEU A 186 28.06 20.21 -20.44
N LEU A 187 27.46 19.42 -21.33
CA LEU A 187 27.78 17.98 -21.46
C LEU A 187 29.23 17.76 -21.89
N ALA A 188 29.75 18.55 -22.83
CA ALA A 188 31.16 18.47 -23.25
C ALA A 188 32.12 18.82 -22.10
N ALA A 189 31.70 19.69 -21.19
CA ALA A 189 32.41 20.00 -19.95
C ALA A 189 32.33 18.90 -18.88
N GLY A 190 31.63 17.79 -19.15
CA GLY A 190 31.41 16.67 -18.22
C GLY A 190 30.05 16.68 -17.54
N GLY A 191 29.21 17.68 -17.80
CA GLY A 191 27.88 17.84 -17.21
C GLY A 191 27.87 18.76 -15.99
N ILE A 192 26.65 19.01 -15.50
CA ILE A 192 26.39 19.73 -14.25
C ILE A 192 26.60 18.74 -13.09
N THR A 193 27.28 19.18 -12.02
CA THR A 193 27.50 18.33 -10.85
C THR A 193 26.16 18.08 -10.11
N PRO A 194 26.03 17.06 -9.26
CA PRO A 194 24.82 16.85 -8.44
C PRO A 194 24.47 18.02 -7.50
N ARG A 195 25.41 18.94 -7.28
CA ARG A 195 25.23 20.15 -6.47
C ARG A 195 24.85 21.37 -7.30
N GLY A 196 24.83 21.28 -8.63
CA GLY A 196 24.45 22.38 -9.51
C GLY A 196 22.96 22.41 -9.82
N SER A 197 22.46 23.60 -10.12
CA SER A 197 21.07 23.80 -10.55
C SER A 197 20.92 23.48 -12.04
N LEU A 198 19.98 22.58 -12.36
CA LEU A 198 19.50 22.36 -13.74
C LEU A 198 18.39 23.35 -14.12
N ARG A 199 17.74 23.96 -13.13
CA ARG A 199 16.57 24.83 -13.35
C ARG A 199 16.93 26.31 -13.47
N ARG A 200 18.08 26.70 -12.95
CA ARG A 200 18.61 28.05 -12.98
C ARG A 200 20.01 28.01 -13.54
N VAL A 201 20.14 27.99 -14.87
CA VAL A 201 21.42 28.21 -15.53
C VAL A 201 21.47 29.64 -16.03
N VAL A 202 22.47 30.40 -15.63
CA VAL A 202 22.58 31.81 -15.98
C VAL A 202 23.53 31.96 -17.15
N VAL A 203 23.01 32.49 -18.26
CA VAL A 203 23.80 32.79 -19.44
C VAL A 203 23.90 34.29 -19.60
N SER A 204 25.12 34.80 -19.74
CA SER A 204 25.38 36.23 -19.89
C SER A 204 26.22 36.56 -21.10
N ARG A 205 25.86 37.65 -21.78
CA ARG A 205 26.57 38.21 -22.95
C ARG A 205 26.45 39.74 -22.93
N GLU A 206 27.58 40.43 -23.07
CA GLU A 206 27.65 41.90 -23.23
C GLU A 206 26.82 42.70 -22.19
N GLY A 207 26.69 42.17 -20.95
CA GLY A 207 25.94 42.79 -19.86
C GLY A 207 24.46 42.39 -19.77
N SER A 208 23.92 41.65 -20.75
CA SER A 208 22.62 40.99 -20.67
C SER A 208 22.75 39.61 -20.01
N SER A 209 21.79 39.24 -19.17
CA SER A 209 21.75 37.96 -18.45
C SER A 209 20.37 37.34 -18.59
N VAL A 210 20.33 36.05 -18.95
CA VAL A 210 19.10 35.27 -19.10
C VAL A 210 19.23 34.00 -18.25
N GLU A 211 18.16 33.66 -17.53
CA GLU A 211 18.04 32.41 -16.79
C GLU A 211 17.37 31.35 -17.67
N LEU A 212 17.93 30.14 -17.67
CA LEU A 212 17.48 29.00 -18.45
C LEU A 212 17.11 27.84 -17.52
N ASP A 213 15.96 27.20 -17.79
CA ASP A 213 15.52 25.96 -17.11
C ASP A 213 15.87 24.76 -18.01
N LEU A 214 17.11 24.26 -17.90
CA LEU A 214 17.57 23.10 -18.68
C LEU A 214 16.82 21.81 -18.30
N LEU A 215 16.32 21.69 -17.08
CA LEU A 215 15.47 20.57 -16.69
C LEU A 215 14.16 20.57 -17.50
N ARG A 216 13.58 21.74 -17.76
CA ARG A 216 12.42 21.85 -18.65
C ARG A 216 12.75 21.42 -20.06
N PHE A 217 13.89 21.82 -20.61
CA PHE A 217 14.37 21.30 -21.90
C PHE A 217 14.52 19.77 -21.89
N GLU A 218 15.16 19.18 -20.87
CA GLU A 218 15.35 17.73 -20.76
C GLU A 218 14.02 16.96 -20.70
N LEU A 219 13.00 17.54 -20.05
CA LEU A 219 11.71 16.89 -19.83
C LEU A 219 10.69 17.12 -20.95
N THR A 220 10.78 18.22 -21.69
CA THR A 220 9.79 18.65 -22.71
C THR A 220 10.36 18.71 -24.14
N GLY A 221 11.67 18.81 -24.30
CA GLY A 221 12.33 19.02 -25.59
C GLY A 221 12.21 20.46 -26.14
N ASP A 222 11.73 21.41 -25.35
CA ASP A 222 11.56 22.81 -25.77
C ASP A 222 12.93 23.49 -26.00
N LEU A 223 13.22 23.82 -27.26
CA LEU A 223 14.48 24.44 -27.66
C LEU A 223 14.60 25.90 -27.22
N ALA A 224 13.50 26.53 -26.76
CA ALA A 224 13.54 27.89 -26.20
C ALA A 224 14.37 27.95 -24.91
N ASP A 225 14.34 26.88 -24.10
CA ASP A 225 15.11 26.77 -22.85
C ASP A 225 16.57 26.32 -23.07
N ASN A 226 16.96 26.03 -24.32
CA ASN A 226 18.30 25.57 -24.67
C ASN A 226 18.85 26.31 -25.91
N PRO A 227 19.16 27.61 -25.82
CA PRO A 227 19.61 28.41 -26.97
C PRO A 227 20.98 27.96 -27.52
N LEU A 228 21.29 28.41 -28.74
CA LEU A 228 22.62 28.27 -29.33
C LEU A 228 23.64 29.11 -28.55
N VAL A 229 24.88 28.61 -28.45
CA VAL A 229 25.96 29.39 -27.84
C VAL A 229 26.50 30.43 -28.80
N GLU A 230 26.94 31.55 -28.24
CA GLU A 230 27.49 32.68 -28.99
C GLU A 230 28.89 33.05 -28.47
N GLU A 231 29.64 33.76 -29.29
CA GLU A 231 30.97 34.23 -28.94
C GLU A 231 30.93 35.19 -27.75
N GLY A 232 31.85 35.00 -26.79
CA GLY A 232 31.91 35.81 -25.56
C GLY A 232 30.83 35.48 -24.52
N MET A 233 30.00 34.47 -24.77
CA MET A 233 28.99 33.99 -23.83
C MET A 233 29.64 33.38 -22.58
N ARG A 234 29.09 33.71 -21.41
CA ARG A 234 29.48 33.12 -20.12
C ARG A 234 28.32 32.33 -19.57
N ILE A 235 28.54 31.04 -19.31
CA ILE A 235 27.56 30.12 -18.76
C ILE A 235 27.95 29.87 -17.31
N HIS A 236 27.07 30.28 -16.40
CA HIS A 236 27.25 30.13 -14.96
C HIS A 236 26.19 29.17 -14.40
N VAL A 237 26.64 28.11 -13.75
CA VAL A 237 25.78 27.14 -13.08
C VAL A 237 25.85 27.38 -11.56
N PRO A 238 24.83 28.01 -10.96
CA PRO A 238 24.78 28.23 -9.52
C PRO A 238 24.58 26.91 -8.76
N PRO A 239 24.83 26.90 -7.44
CA PRO A 239 24.48 25.78 -6.59
C PRO A 239 22.97 25.51 -6.61
N ARG A 240 22.62 24.24 -6.47
CA ARG A 240 21.26 23.71 -6.44
C ARG A 240 20.49 24.36 -5.29
N GLY A 241 19.35 24.95 -5.61
CA GLY A 241 18.44 25.54 -4.65
C GLY A 241 17.68 24.50 -3.82
N GLY A 242 16.67 24.98 -3.09
CA GLY A 242 15.80 24.13 -2.30
C GLY A 242 15.05 23.11 -3.16
N SER A 243 14.98 21.88 -2.69
CA SER A 243 14.32 20.77 -3.39
C SER A 243 13.04 20.31 -2.69
N VAL A 244 12.16 19.67 -3.47
CA VAL A 244 10.95 18.97 -3.03
C VAL A 244 11.06 17.53 -3.51
N THR A 245 10.64 16.59 -2.67
CA THR A 245 10.62 15.16 -3.04
C THR A 245 9.21 14.73 -3.42
N LEU A 246 9.05 14.20 -4.63
CA LEU A 246 7.81 13.59 -5.11
C LEU A 246 7.89 12.07 -4.96
N THR A 247 6.98 11.48 -4.18
CA THR A 247 6.95 10.04 -3.87
C THR A 247 5.56 9.43 -4.09
N GLY A 248 5.51 8.14 -4.40
CA GLY A 248 4.26 7.42 -4.66
C GLY A 248 3.80 7.53 -6.12
N ALA A 249 2.49 7.68 -6.35
CA ALA A 249 1.84 7.58 -7.65
C ALA A 249 1.97 8.85 -8.53
N PHE A 250 3.20 9.34 -8.68
CA PHE A 250 3.56 10.36 -9.69
C PHE A 250 3.98 9.69 -11.00
N ARG A 251 3.86 10.39 -12.13
CA ARG A 251 4.42 9.88 -13.40
C ARG A 251 5.94 9.83 -13.40
N ARG A 252 6.55 10.84 -12.78
CA ARG A 252 8.01 10.98 -12.65
C ARG A 252 8.36 11.25 -11.18
N PRO A 253 8.34 10.22 -10.31
CA PRO A 253 8.78 10.39 -8.92
C PRO A 253 10.27 10.74 -8.86
N GLY A 254 10.67 11.50 -7.85
CA GLY A 254 12.04 11.99 -7.74
C GLY A 254 12.15 13.27 -6.93
N GLU A 255 13.38 13.75 -6.78
CA GLU A 255 13.69 15.00 -6.12
C GLU A 255 13.88 16.12 -7.16
N TYR A 256 13.13 17.22 -7.01
CA TYR A 256 13.13 18.33 -7.95
C TYR A 256 13.44 19.64 -7.24
N GLU A 257 14.21 20.50 -7.90
CA GLU A 257 14.44 21.85 -7.42
C GLU A 257 13.18 22.71 -7.58
N ILE A 258 12.91 23.57 -6.61
CA ILE A 258 11.80 24.52 -6.61
C ILE A 258 12.14 25.63 -7.62
N GLY A 259 11.31 25.77 -8.65
CA GLY A 259 11.44 26.84 -9.65
C GLY A 259 11.08 28.22 -9.09
N ALA A 260 11.33 29.29 -9.86
CA ALA A 260 11.08 30.67 -9.44
C ALA A 260 9.63 30.93 -8.96
N ASP A 261 8.65 30.25 -9.57
CA ASP A 261 7.23 30.38 -9.21
C ASP A 261 6.88 29.77 -7.85
N GLY A 262 7.70 28.85 -7.33
CA GLY A 262 7.50 28.20 -6.02
C GLY A 262 6.23 27.33 -5.87
N GLY A 263 5.39 27.25 -6.90
CA GLY A 263 4.09 26.57 -6.86
C GLY A 263 4.15 25.06 -7.11
N LEU A 264 3.24 24.32 -6.47
CA LEU A 264 3.04 22.90 -6.73
C LEU A 264 2.54 22.66 -8.16
N ARG A 265 1.69 23.54 -8.67
CA ARG A 265 1.14 23.42 -10.01
C ARG A 265 2.21 23.41 -11.10
N SER A 266 3.16 24.34 -11.06
CA SER A 266 4.23 24.42 -12.08
C SER A 266 5.14 23.19 -12.02
N LEU A 267 5.43 22.68 -10.82
CA LEU A 267 6.20 21.45 -10.65
C LEU A 267 5.45 20.22 -11.20
N LEU A 268 4.15 20.10 -10.95
CA LEU A 268 3.36 18.99 -11.50
C LEU A 268 3.19 19.08 -13.02
N GLN A 269 3.07 20.29 -13.58
CA GLN A 269 3.07 20.48 -15.03
C GLN A 269 4.40 20.02 -15.67
N LEU A 270 5.52 20.39 -15.06
CA LEU A 270 6.86 20.00 -15.50
C LEU A 270 7.09 18.49 -15.42
N THR A 271 6.64 17.85 -14.33
CA THR A 271 6.84 16.41 -14.07
C THR A 271 5.80 15.50 -14.73
N GLY A 272 4.83 16.09 -15.44
CA GLY A 272 3.75 15.37 -16.12
C GLY A 272 2.58 14.94 -15.23
N GLY A 273 2.55 15.39 -13.97
CA GLY A 273 1.45 15.20 -13.03
C GLY A 273 1.45 13.83 -12.33
N VAL A 274 0.27 13.45 -11.83
CA VAL A 274 0.06 12.16 -11.16
C VAL A 274 -0.20 11.03 -12.15
N ALA A 275 0.09 9.79 -11.75
CA ALA A 275 -0.24 8.60 -12.51
C ALA A 275 -1.77 8.40 -12.61
N GLN A 276 -2.24 7.62 -13.58
CA GLN A 276 -3.68 7.38 -13.75
C GLN A 276 -4.27 6.60 -12.55
N ALA A 277 -3.53 5.64 -12.02
CA ALA A 277 -3.88 4.88 -10.83
C ALA A 277 -3.48 5.61 -9.53
N ALA A 278 -3.57 6.94 -9.48
CA ALA A 278 -3.22 7.73 -8.30
C ALA A 278 -4.47 8.20 -7.56
N ALA A 279 -4.48 8.07 -6.24
CA ALA A 279 -5.51 8.67 -5.38
C ALA A 279 -5.20 10.15 -5.14
N ALA A 280 -5.40 10.98 -6.17
CA ALA A 280 -5.04 12.41 -6.17
C ALA A 280 -5.69 13.22 -5.03
N GLY A 281 -6.89 12.84 -4.58
CA GLY A 281 -7.58 13.47 -3.45
C GLY A 281 -7.03 13.10 -2.07
N GLN A 282 -6.12 12.11 -1.99
CA GLN A 282 -5.52 11.63 -0.74
C GLN A 282 -4.02 11.95 -0.66
N ALA A 283 -3.55 12.95 -1.41
CA ALA A 283 -2.16 13.35 -1.35
C ALA A 283 -1.80 13.93 0.02
N ARG A 284 -0.56 13.70 0.44
CA ARG A 284 -0.03 14.17 1.72
C ARG A 284 1.23 14.97 1.48
N LEU A 285 1.24 16.19 1.96
CA LEU A 285 2.41 17.05 1.99
C LEU A 285 3.01 17.00 3.40
N THR A 286 4.19 16.40 3.53
CA THR A 286 4.94 16.40 4.78
C THR A 286 5.98 17.50 4.74
N ARG A 287 5.88 18.44 5.69
CA ARG A 287 6.78 19.57 5.86
C ARG A 287 7.52 19.46 7.18
N VAL A 288 8.83 19.66 7.17
CA VAL A 288 9.63 19.77 8.39
C VAL A 288 9.64 21.22 8.83
N GLN A 289 9.07 21.52 10.00
CA GLN A 289 9.10 22.86 10.57
C GLN A 289 10.49 23.18 11.15
N PRO A 290 10.83 24.47 11.35
CA PRO A 290 12.12 24.87 11.93
C PRO A 290 12.41 24.29 13.32
N ASP A 291 11.37 23.88 14.05
CA ASP A 291 11.47 23.21 15.36
C ASP A 291 11.75 21.69 15.25
N GLY A 292 11.91 21.17 14.02
CA GLY A 292 12.15 19.76 13.73
C GLY A 292 10.89 18.89 13.70
N ARG A 293 9.70 19.45 13.98
CA ARG A 293 8.44 18.69 13.91
C ARG A 293 8.02 18.49 12.46
N LYS A 294 7.51 17.30 12.16
CA LYS A 294 6.92 16.97 10.86
C LYS A 294 5.43 17.28 10.90
N GLU A 295 4.99 18.23 10.08
CA GLU A 295 3.58 18.52 9.84
C GLU A 295 3.15 17.80 8.56
N THR A 296 2.06 17.04 8.61
CA THR A 296 1.50 16.38 7.41
C THR A 296 0.17 17.00 7.07
N LEU A 297 0.13 17.74 5.97
CA LEU A 297 -1.06 18.38 5.43
C LEU A 297 -1.70 17.44 4.40
N SER A 298 -3.00 17.19 4.55
CA SER A 298 -3.78 16.50 3.51
C SER A 298 -4.07 17.50 2.39
N VAL A 299 -3.68 17.17 1.16
CA VAL A 299 -3.86 18.03 -0.02
C VAL A 299 -4.70 17.28 -1.05
N ASP A 300 -5.85 17.83 -1.42
CA ASP A 300 -6.61 17.36 -2.56
C ASP A 300 -6.03 17.98 -3.84
N LEU A 301 -5.26 17.20 -4.59
CA LEU A 301 -4.58 17.70 -5.80
C LEU A 301 -5.57 18.13 -6.89
N ALA A 302 -6.78 17.57 -6.94
CA ALA A 302 -7.78 17.98 -7.93
C ALA A 302 -8.24 19.42 -7.71
N ARG A 303 -8.36 19.83 -6.43
CA ARG A 303 -8.69 21.20 -6.04
C ARG A 303 -7.48 22.12 -6.01
N ALA A 304 -6.34 21.61 -5.55
CA ALA A 304 -5.10 22.39 -5.42
C ALA A 304 -4.46 22.79 -6.75
N LEU A 305 -4.92 22.22 -7.87
CA LEU A 305 -4.49 22.58 -9.22
C LEU A 305 -5.46 23.53 -9.93
N ALA A 306 -6.63 23.83 -9.34
CA ALA A 306 -7.62 24.74 -9.91
C ALA A 306 -7.28 26.19 -9.54
N PRO A 307 -7.11 27.10 -10.52
CA PRO A 307 -6.93 28.52 -10.24
C PRO A 307 -8.11 29.07 -9.42
N PRO A 308 -7.89 29.91 -8.39
CA PRO A 308 -6.65 30.63 -8.05
C PRO A 308 -5.78 29.99 -6.96
N ALA A 309 -6.11 28.78 -6.48
CA ALA A 309 -5.35 28.13 -5.43
C ALA A 309 -4.09 27.44 -5.99
N ASP A 310 -2.94 27.72 -5.40
CA ASP A 310 -1.70 26.94 -5.61
C ASP A 310 -1.02 26.77 -4.25
N VAL A 311 -0.43 25.60 -4.01
CA VAL A 311 0.23 25.30 -2.74
C VAL A 311 1.69 25.74 -2.84
N PRO A 312 2.14 26.73 -2.06
CA PRO A 312 3.54 27.15 -2.09
C PRO A 312 4.42 26.06 -1.45
N LEU A 313 5.39 25.59 -2.22
CA LEU A 313 6.35 24.58 -1.81
C LEU A 313 7.51 25.22 -1.02
N ARG A 314 8.02 24.48 -0.04
CA ARG A 314 9.20 24.86 0.75
C ARG A 314 10.31 23.82 0.57
N PRO A 315 11.58 24.23 0.71
CA PRO A 315 12.70 23.30 0.68
C PRO A 315 12.52 22.18 1.71
N GLY A 316 12.71 20.94 1.29
CA GLY A 316 12.56 19.74 2.14
C GLY A 316 11.14 19.20 2.25
N ASP A 317 10.16 19.81 1.57
CA ASP A 317 8.82 19.25 1.48
C ASP A 317 8.84 17.88 0.79
N VAL A 318 8.07 16.93 1.33
CA VAL A 318 7.86 15.61 0.75
C VAL A 318 6.39 15.48 0.39
N LEU A 319 6.10 15.36 -0.91
CA LEU A 319 4.75 15.10 -1.40
C LEU A 319 4.61 13.61 -1.70
N PHE A 320 3.65 12.98 -1.03
CA PHE A 320 3.32 11.57 -1.22
C PHE A 320 1.90 11.44 -1.77
N VAL A 321 1.75 10.72 -2.88
CA VAL A 321 0.44 10.36 -3.43
C VAL A 321 0.29 8.85 -3.35
N PRO A 322 -0.69 8.32 -2.61
CA PRO A 322 -0.94 6.90 -2.62
C PRO A 322 -1.44 6.46 -4.00
N GLN A 323 -1.14 5.21 -4.36
CA GLN A 323 -1.85 4.57 -5.46
C GLN A 323 -3.33 4.50 -5.11
N LEU A 324 -4.17 4.55 -6.13
CA LEU A 324 -5.59 4.27 -6.00
C LEU A 324 -5.71 2.79 -5.64
N THR A 325 -5.62 2.51 -4.35
CA THR A 325 -6.15 1.26 -3.82
C THR A 325 -7.63 1.37 -4.08
N VAL A 326 -8.09 0.75 -5.17
CA VAL A 326 -9.46 0.26 -5.18
C VAL A 326 -9.46 -0.68 -3.98
N LEU A 327 -9.90 -0.17 -2.83
CA LEU A 327 -10.48 -1.05 -1.83
C LEU A 327 -11.55 -1.74 -2.64
N GLN A 328 -11.25 -2.94 -3.14
CA GLN A 328 -12.30 -3.79 -3.62
C GLN A 328 -13.20 -3.91 -2.40
N ASP A 329 -14.42 -3.42 -2.53
CA ASP A 329 -15.37 -3.62 -1.47
C ASP A 329 -15.51 -5.13 -1.36
N VAL A 330 -15.16 -5.68 -0.20
CA VAL A 330 -15.14 -7.13 -0.01
C VAL A 330 -16.18 -7.48 1.02
N VAL A 331 -16.94 -8.53 0.72
CA VAL A 331 -17.84 -9.17 1.66
C VAL A 331 -17.28 -10.53 2.03
N GLU A 332 -17.30 -10.84 3.32
CA GLU A 332 -16.96 -12.16 3.81
C GLU A 332 -18.22 -13.00 3.96
N VAL A 333 -18.28 -14.13 3.25
CA VAL A 333 -19.37 -15.10 3.36
C VAL A 333 -18.87 -16.28 4.18
N ARG A 334 -19.55 -16.58 5.27
CA ARG A 334 -19.20 -17.69 6.16
C ARG A 334 -20.39 -18.55 6.56
N GLY A 335 -20.18 -19.85 6.70
CA GLY A 335 -21.18 -20.79 7.20
C GLY A 335 -21.68 -21.79 6.16
N ALA A 336 -22.94 -22.19 6.25
CA ALA A 336 -23.52 -23.31 5.51
C ALA A 336 -23.89 -22.97 4.04
N PHE A 337 -22.88 -22.64 3.23
CA PHE A 337 -23.01 -22.48 1.79
C PHE A 337 -22.31 -23.61 1.05
N ASN A 338 -22.69 -23.88 -0.20
CA ASN A 338 -22.07 -24.96 -0.99
C ASN A 338 -20.62 -24.64 -1.38
N GLY A 339 -20.32 -23.35 -1.56
CA GLY A 339 -19.01 -22.84 -1.93
C GLY A 339 -18.65 -23.09 -3.39
N THR A 340 -17.51 -22.52 -3.78
CA THR A 340 -16.86 -22.69 -5.07
C THR A 340 -15.50 -23.38 -4.89
N ALA A 341 -14.73 -23.55 -5.97
CA ALA A 341 -13.39 -24.10 -5.90
C ALA A 341 -12.43 -23.26 -5.04
N GLU A 342 -12.72 -21.97 -4.88
CA GLU A 342 -11.91 -21.00 -4.15
C GLU A 342 -12.30 -20.85 -2.67
N SER A 343 -13.39 -21.51 -2.24
CA SER A 343 -13.87 -21.44 -0.86
C SER A 343 -12.97 -22.22 0.11
N SER A 344 -12.62 -21.62 1.24
CA SER A 344 -12.00 -22.34 2.35
C SER A 344 -13.05 -23.14 3.10
N ARG A 345 -12.91 -24.47 3.15
CA ARG A 345 -13.87 -25.36 3.83
C ARG A 345 -13.47 -25.60 5.29
N THR A 346 -14.42 -25.35 6.18
CA THR A 346 -14.34 -25.63 7.62
C THR A 346 -15.42 -26.66 7.99
N VAL A 347 -15.37 -27.24 9.19
CA VAL A 347 -16.42 -28.11 9.71
C VAL A 347 -17.01 -27.47 10.97
N THR A 348 -18.32 -27.22 10.97
CA THR A 348 -19.05 -26.68 12.13
C THR A 348 -20.20 -27.63 12.45
N ALA A 349 -20.27 -28.09 13.70
CA ALA A 349 -21.27 -29.07 14.14
C ALA A 349 -21.32 -30.36 13.28
N GLY A 350 -20.15 -30.83 12.81
CA GLY A 350 -20.03 -32.02 11.97
C GLY A 350 -20.46 -31.85 10.51
N LYS A 351 -20.90 -30.65 10.10
CA LYS A 351 -21.28 -30.33 8.72
C LYS A 351 -20.26 -29.39 8.06
N PRO A 352 -20.02 -29.50 6.74
CA PRO A 352 -19.09 -28.61 6.06
C PRO A 352 -19.65 -27.18 6.01
N THR A 353 -18.82 -26.21 6.32
CA THR A 353 -19.08 -24.77 6.19
C THR A 353 -17.97 -24.16 5.35
N ILE A 354 -18.21 -22.97 4.80
CA ILE A 354 -17.20 -22.25 4.03
C ILE A 354 -16.86 -20.92 4.70
N VAL A 355 -15.69 -20.40 4.37
CA VAL A 355 -15.34 -18.99 4.52
C VAL A 355 -14.72 -18.55 3.19
N GLN A 356 -15.33 -17.56 2.54
CA GLN A 356 -14.82 -16.98 1.29
C GLN A 356 -15.06 -15.48 1.27
N ARG A 357 -14.11 -14.75 0.70
CA ARG A 357 -14.22 -13.32 0.42
C ARG A 357 -14.63 -13.11 -1.02
N PHE A 358 -15.65 -12.31 -1.24
CA PHE A 358 -16.14 -11.94 -2.56
C PHE A 358 -15.92 -10.46 -2.80
N GLU A 359 -15.49 -10.12 -4.01
CA GLU A 359 -15.50 -8.75 -4.49
C GLU A 359 -16.96 -8.30 -4.72
N LEU A 360 -17.28 -7.12 -4.23
CA LEU A 360 -18.57 -6.45 -4.40
C LEU A 360 -18.50 -5.49 -5.58
N ALA A 361 -19.46 -5.63 -6.50
CA ALA A 361 -19.77 -4.60 -7.47
C ALA A 361 -20.73 -3.55 -6.86
N GLN A 362 -20.74 -2.35 -7.43
CA GLN A 362 -21.58 -1.26 -6.94
C GLN A 362 -23.08 -1.65 -7.02
N GLY A 363 -23.73 -1.75 -5.86
CA GLY A 363 -25.14 -2.10 -5.75
C GLY A 363 -25.45 -3.59 -5.57
N ASP A 364 -24.41 -4.43 -5.39
CA ASP A 364 -24.59 -5.86 -5.10
C ASP A 364 -25.40 -6.09 -3.82
N ARG A 365 -26.32 -7.07 -3.88
CA ARG A 365 -27.19 -7.43 -2.76
C ARG A 365 -26.89 -8.81 -2.22
N VAL A 366 -27.52 -9.15 -1.09
CA VAL A 366 -27.37 -10.46 -0.44
C VAL A 366 -27.63 -11.61 -1.41
N LYS A 367 -28.69 -11.52 -2.23
CA LYS A 367 -29.06 -12.57 -3.19
C LYS A 367 -27.95 -12.85 -4.21
N ASP A 368 -27.28 -11.81 -4.72
CA ASP A 368 -26.24 -11.93 -5.74
C ASP A 368 -25.01 -12.65 -5.17
N VAL A 369 -24.60 -12.25 -3.97
CA VAL A 369 -23.48 -12.87 -3.25
C VAL A 369 -23.79 -14.33 -2.89
N VAL A 370 -25.01 -14.64 -2.43
CA VAL A 370 -25.42 -16.02 -2.14
C VAL A 370 -25.37 -16.90 -3.40
N GLY A 371 -25.76 -16.36 -4.55
CA GLY A 371 -25.63 -17.03 -5.84
C GLY A 371 -24.17 -17.32 -6.20
N ARG A 372 -23.28 -16.32 -6.07
CA ARG A 372 -21.84 -16.48 -6.32
C ARG A 372 -21.15 -17.43 -5.33
N ALA A 373 -21.67 -17.55 -4.12
CA ALA A 373 -21.23 -18.52 -3.12
C ALA A 373 -21.66 -19.98 -3.40
N GLY A 374 -22.25 -20.25 -4.58
CA GLY A 374 -22.72 -21.59 -4.96
C GLY A 374 -24.08 -21.95 -4.36
N GLY A 375 -24.80 -20.96 -3.80
CA GLY A 375 -26.08 -21.17 -3.11
C GLY A 375 -25.93 -21.69 -1.69
N THR A 376 -27.08 -21.86 -1.03
CA THR A 376 -27.16 -22.35 0.35
C THR A 376 -27.07 -23.87 0.42
N ALA A 377 -26.42 -24.40 1.46
CA ALA A 377 -26.41 -25.84 1.69
C ALA A 377 -27.78 -26.35 2.13
N ALA A 378 -28.10 -27.62 1.84
CA ALA A 378 -29.39 -28.22 2.19
C ALA A 378 -29.64 -28.29 3.71
N TYR A 379 -28.57 -28.31 4.50
CA TYR A 379 -28.61 -28.33 5.97
C TYR A 379 -28.43 -26.92 6.59
N ALA A 380 -28.56 -25.86 5.80
CA ALA A 380 -28.43 -24.49 6.26
C ALA A 380 -29.74 -23.99 6.90
N ASP A 381 -29.61 -23.18 7.94
CA ASP A 381 -30.77 -22.53 8.56
C ASP A 381 -31.04 -21.18 7.89
N LEU A 382 -31.88 -21.21 6.86
CA LEU A 382 -32.17 -20.05 6.02
C LEU A 382 -32.80 -18.87 6.80
N ARG A 383 -33.46 -19.11 7.92
CA ARG A 383 -34.16 -18.07 8.69
C ARG A 383 -33.24 -17.29 9.62
N LEU A 384 -32.03 -17.79 9.88
CA LEU A 384 -31.06 -17.20 10.80
C LEU A 384 -29.83 -16.62 10.11
N ALA A 385 -29.91 -16.34 8.81
CA ALA A 385 -28.83 -15.62 8.16
C ALA A 385 -28.68 -14.23 8.79
N LEU A 386 -27.43 -13.77 8.90
CA LEU A 386 -27.11 -12.51 9.55
C LEU A 386 -26.03 -11.80 8.77
N VAL A 387 -26.25 -10.52 8.51
CA VAL A 387 -25.20 -9.60 8.05
C VAL A 387 -24.67 -8.83 9.26
N GLU A 388 -23.39 -9.02 9.56
CA GLU A 388 -22.67 -8.20 10.53
C GLU A 388 -21.98 -7.05 9.80
N ARG A 389 -22.46 -5.81 10.06
CA ARG A 389 -21.91 -4.59 9.47
C ARG A 389 -21.06 -3.85 10.48
N VAL A 390 -19.82 -3.56 10.12
CA VAL A 390 -18.89 -2.79 10.94
C VAL A 390 -18.86 -1.36 10.43
N GLY A 391 -19.52 -0.43 11.12
CA GLY A 391 -19.47 0.98 10.76
C GLY A 391 -18.07 1.57 10.95
N ALA A 392 -17.68 2.53 10.10
CA ALA A 392 -16.35 3.16 10.11
C ALA A 392 -15.92 3.78 11.46
N ALA A 393 -16.87 4.04 12.38
CA ALA A 393 -16.61 4.51 13.75
C ALA A 393 -17.69 4.07 14.77
N GLY A 394 -18.48 3.03 14.47
CA GLY A 394 -19.70 2.68 15.23
C GLY A 394 -19.73 1.24 15.78
N PRO A 395 -20.71 0.92 16.66
CA PRO A 395 -20.91 -0.44 17.16
C PRO A 395 -21.34 -1.39 16.03
N ARG A 396 -20.97 -2.67 16.14
CA ARG A 396 -21.33 -3.72 15.17
C ARG A 396 -22.85 -3.83 15.02
N GLN A 397 -23.39 -3.56 13.84
CA GLN A 397 -24.80 -3.74 13.54
C GLN A 397 -25.04 -5.17 13.08
N ARG A 398 -26.05 -5.81 13.66
CA ARG A 398 -26.50 -7.17 13.32
C ARG A 398 -27.84 -7.07 12.60
N ILE A 399 -27.83 -7.30 11.29
CA ILE A 399 -29.03 -7.23 10.45
C ILE A 399 -29.49 -8.66 10.15
N PRO A 400 -30.60 -9.13 10.76
CA PRO A 400 -31.13 -10.45 10.47
C PRO A 400 -31.72 -10.47 9.06
N ILE A 401 -31.38 -11.49 8.28
CA ILE A 401 -31.85 -11.70 6.91
C ILE A 401 -32.52 -13.06 6.83
N ASP A 402 -33.80 -13.05 6.45
CA ASP A 402 -34.55 -14.29 6.21
C ASP A 402 -34.33 -14.75 4.77
N LEU A 403 -33.37 -15.67 4.57
CA LEU A 403 -33.10 -16.26 3.27
C LEU A 403 -34.20 -17.22 2.81
N HIS A 404 -35.03 -17.74 3.71
CA HIS A 404 -36.17 -18.57 3.31
C HIS A 404 -37.16 -17.73 2.52
N ARG A 405 -37.51 -16.55 3.05
CA ARG A 405 -38.37 -15.60 2.34
C ARG A 405 -37.73 -15.12 1.03
N LEU A 406 -36.43 -14.84 1.06
CA LEU A 406 -35.70 -14.34 -0.12
C LEU A 406 -35.60 -15.35 -1.26
N LEU A 407 -35.24 -16.60 -0.96
CA LEU A 407 -34.90 -17.61 -1.96
C LEU A 407 -36.08 -18.52 -2.32
N VAL A 408 -36.94 -18.86 -1.35
CA VAL A 408 -38.05 -19.80 -1.53
C VAL A 408 -39.34 -19.07 -1.87
N GLU A 409 -39.73 -18.10 -1.03
CA GLU A 409 -40.97 -17.33 -1.22
C GLU A 409 -40.82 -16.23 -2.29
N LYS A 410 -39.58 -15.97 -2.73
CA LYS A 410 -39.20 -14.96 -3.72
C LYS A 410 -39.61 -13.53 -3.31
N ASP A 411 -39.60 -13.25 -2.02
CA ASP A 411 -39.79 -11.92 -1.47
C ASP A 411 -38.45 -11.17 -1.45
N ASP A 412 -38.34 -10.07 -2.19
CA ASP A 412 -37.12 -9.26 -2.25
C ASP A 412 -37.02 -8.24 -1.10
N THR A 413 -38.01 -8.15 -0.21
CA THR A 413 -37.98 -7.26 0.98
C THR A 413 -36.71 -7.44 1.85
N PRO A 414 -36.26 -8.67 2.19
CA PRO A 414 -35.02 -8.89 2.94
C PRO A 414 -33.73 -8.72 2.10
N ASN A 415 -33.81 -8.36 0.80
CA ASN A 415 -32.63 -8.28 -0.08
C ASN A 415 -31.88 -6.94 0.06
N ILE A 416 -31.11 -6.78 1.12
CA ILE A 416 -30.35 -5.54 1.38
C ILE A 416 -29.12 -5.40 0.48
N VAL A 417 -28.69 -4.15 0.24
CA VAL A 417 -27.42 -3.82 -0.42
C VAL A 417 -26.29 -4.04 0.58
N LEU A 418 -25.25 -4.74 0.14
CA LEU A 418 -24.07 -5.05 0.95
C LEU A 418 -23.05 -3.91 0.88
N GLU A 419 -22.35 -3.70 1.97
CA GLU A 419 -21.31 -2.69 2.12
C GLU A 419 -19.93 -3.34 2.34
N ASN A 420 -18.86 -2.57 2.11
CA ASN A 420 -17.50 -3.03 2.30
C ASN A 420 -17.26 -3.49 3.76
N GLY A 421 -16.72 -4.69 3.91
CA GLY A 421 -16.43 -5.27 5.23
C GLY A 421 -17.64 -5.92 5.91
N ASP A 422 -18.80 -6.00 5.25
CA ASP A 422 -19.93 -6.78 5.74
C ASP A 422 -19.55 -8.27 5.82
N VAL A 423 -20.05 -8.96 6.86
CA VAL A 423 -19.90 -10.40 7.03
C VAL A 423 -21.26 -11.06 6.95
N LEU A 424 -21.54 -11.76 5.84
CA LEU A 424 -22.72 -12.58 5.68
C LEU A 424 -22.48 -13.95 6.31
N SER A 425 -23.21 -14.25 7.38
CA SER A 425 -23.14 -15.52 8.09
C SER A 425 -24.43 -16.31 7.95
N LEU A 426 -24.29 -17.60 7.65
CA LEU A 426 -25.40 -18.54 7.55
C LEU A 426 -25.15 -19.74 8.48
N PRO A 427 -25.86 -19.84 9.62
CA PRO A 427 -25.64 -20.94 10.55
C PRO A 427 -26.11 -22.28 9.98
N VAL A 428 -25.53 -23.35 10.50
CA VAL A 428 -25.94 -24.73 10.24
C VAL A 428 -27.26 -24.99 10.99
N ALA A 429 -28.22 -25.65 10.33
CA ALA A 429 -29.45 -26.06 10.98
C ALA A 429 -29.17 -27.07 12.10
N GLU A 430 -29.75 -26.79 13.28
CA GLU A 430 -29.68 -27.66 14.44
C GLU A 430 -30.68 -28.80 14.31
N ASP A 431 -30.25 -29.97 13.88
CA ASP A 431 -31.11 -31.14 13.74
C ASP A 431 -31.23 -31.91 15.08
N LYS A 432 -31.31 -31.22 16.22
CA LYS A 432 -31.38 -31.85 17.55
C LYS A 432 -32.50 -31.28 18.40
N VAL A 433 -33.10 -32.14 19.21
CA VAL A 433 -34.02 -31.79 20.30
C VAL A 433 -33.30 -32.01 21.61
N TYR A 434 -33.30 -31.00 22.48
CA TYR A 434 -32.63 -31.09 23.77
C TYR A 434 -33.62 -31.56 24.82
N VAL A 435 -33.34 -32.68 25.47
CA VAL A 435 -34.12 -33.14 26.63
C VAL A 435 -33.33 -32.84 27.89
N LEU A 436 -33.87 -31.96 28.72
CA LEU A 436 -33.22 -31.43 29.93
C LEU A 436 -34.06 -31.71 31.18
N GLY A 437 -33.40 -31.72 32.35
CA GLY A 437 -34.04 -31.91 33.66
C GLY A 437 -33.99 -33.36 34.15
N GLU A 438 -35.06 -33.79 34.85
CA GLU A 438 -35.16 -35.08 35.53
C GLU A 438 -35.46 -36.25 34.59
N VAL A 439 -34.51 -36.51 33.69
CA VAL A 439 -34.47 -37.67 32.80
C VAL A 439 -33.19 -38.46 33.04
N ARG A 440 -33.16 -39.74 32.69
CA ARG A 440 -31.98 -40.59 32.98
C ARG A 440 -30.73 -40.15 32.23
N ASN A 441 -30.87 -39.78 30.97
CA ASN A 441 -29.78 -39.35 30.08
C ASN A 441 -30.14 -37.98 29.46
N PRO A 442 -29.97 -36.86 30.19
CA PRO A 442 -30.21 -35.54 29.64
C PRO A 442 -29.19 -35.23 28.53
N GLY A 443 -29.65 -34.61 27.44
CA GLY A 443 -28.80 -34.32 26.30
C GLY A 443 -29.55 -33.99 25.02
N GLY A 444 -28.80 -33.72 23.95
CA GLY A 444 -29.33 -33.47 22.61
C GLY A 444 -29.49 -34.78 21.82
N ILE A 445 -30.72 -35.04 21.37
CA ILE A 445 -31.11 -36.20 20.58
C ILE A 445 -31.37 -35.75 19.15
N ASP A 446 -30.97 -36.55 18.16
CA ASP A 446 -31.20 -36.22 16.76
C ASP A 446 -32.70 -36.08 16.45
N PHE A 447 -33.06 -34.99 15.79
CA PHE A 447 -34.43 -34.65 15.43
C PHE A 447 -34.94 -35.58 14.33
N ARG A 448 -36.10 -36.17 14.61
CA ARG A 448 -36.94 -36.95 13.73
C ARG A 448 -38.37 -36.39 13.77
N PRO A 449 -38.97 -36.07 12.61
CA PRO A 449 -40.26 -35.38 12.52
C PRO A 449 -41.45 -36.27 12.91
N ASP A 450 -41.28 -37.59 12.91
CA ASP A 450 -42.28 -38.60 13.29
C ASP A 450 -42.42 -38.80 14.80
N LEU A 451 -41.44 -38.34 15.58
CA LEU A 451 -41.40 -38.56 17.03
C LEU A 451 -42.11 -37.45 17.82
N THR A 452 -42.90 -37.87 18.81
CA THR A 452 -43.59 -37.01 19.76
C THR A 452 -42.68 -36.58 20.92
N PRO A 453 -42.97 -35.45 21.59
CA PRO A 453 -42.19 -35.00 22.75
C PRO A 453 -42.02 -36.04 23.86
N ARG A 454 -43.02 -36.92 24.04
CA ARG A 454 -42.96 -38.03 25.02
C ARG A 454 -41.95 -39.09 24.61
N GLU A 455 -41.85 -39.40 23.31
CA GLU A 455 -40.91 -40.39 22.79
C GLU A 455 -39.47 -39.90 22.88
N TYR A 456 -39.22 -38.60 22.71
CA TYR A 456 -37.89 -38.03 22.99
C TYR A 456 -37.48 -38.19 24.45
N VAL A 457 -38.41 -37.99 25.40
CA VAL A 457 -38.12 -38.26 26.82
C VAL A 457 -37.85 -39.76 27.05
N ALA A 458 -38.52 -40.65 26.33
CA ALA A 458 -38.23 -42.08 26.40
C ALA A 458 -36.85 -42.43 25.82
N LEU A 459 -36.46 -41.82 24.69
CA LEU A 459 -35.12 -41.95 24.11
C LEU A 459 -34.03 -41.40 25.05
N ALA A 460 -34.34 -40.37 25.85
CA ALA A 460 -33.51 -39.87 26.95
C ALA A 460 -33.45 -40.82 28.16
N GLY A 461 -33.92 -42.07 28.03
CA GLY A 461 -33.95 -43.08 29.09
C GLY A 461 -35.15 -42.98 30.04
N GLY A 462 -36.13 -42.13 29.73
CA GLY A 462 -37.35 -41.94 30.52
C GLY A 462 -37.18 -41.00 31.72
N PRO A 463 -38.30 -40.58 32.33
CA PRO A 463 -38.28 -39.72 33.52
C PRO A 463 -37.73 -40.46 34.74
N THR A 464 -36.99 -39.75 35.61
CA THR A 464 -36.53 -40.31 36.90
C THR A 464 -37.69 -40.41 37.89
N VAL A 465 -37.48 -41.11 39.02
CA VAL A 465 -38.48 -41.19 40.12
C VAL A 465 -38.79 -39.81 40.72
N ARG A 466 -37.86 -38.86 40.58
CA ARG A 466 -37.97 -37.49 41.06
C ARG A 466 -38.56 -36.54 40.01
N ALA A 467 -38.95 -37.02 38.84
CA ALA A 467 -39.48 -36.19 37.77
C ALA A 467 -40.98 -35.87 37.95
N ARG A 468 -41.35 -34.59 37.82
CA ARG A 468 -42.76 -34.16 37.64
C ARG A 468 -43.13 -34.19 36.16
N PHE A 469 -43.24 -35.39 35.60
CA PHE A 469 -43.51 -35.59 34.17
C PHE A 469 -44.81 -34.92 33.68
N LYS A 470 -45.85 -34.81 34.52
CA LYS A 470 -47.11 -34.11 34.17
C LYS A 470 -46.92 -32.61 33.87
N ASN A 471 -45.86 -32.01 34.41
CA ASN A 471 -45.54 -30.60 34.26
C ASN A 471 -44.35 -30.38 33.31
N ALA A 472 -43.95 -31.42 32.56
CA ALA A 472 -42.93 -31.26 31.54
C ALA A 472 -43.40 -30.24 30.50
N THR A 473 -42.48 -29.40 30.02
CA THR A 473 -42.75 -28.35 29.06
C THR A 473 -41.85 -28.49 27.84
N VAL A 474 -42.37 -28.13 26.68
CA VAL A 474 -41.61 -27.99 25.44
C VAL A 474 -41.49 -26.53 25.13
N THR A 475 -40.26 -26.04 25.04
CA THR A 475 -39.96 -24.67 24.63
C THR A 475 -39.46 -24.69 23.19
N TYR A 476 -40.18 -24.01 22.32
CA TYR A 476 -39.88 -23.85 20.91
C TYR A 476 -38.88 -22.71 20.69
N ARG A 477 -38.28 -22.65 19.51
CA ARG A 477 -37.25 -21.65 19.18
C ARG A 477 -37.80 -20.21 19.19
N ASN A 478 -39.09 -20.08 18.88
CA ASN A 478 -39.82 -18.81 18.98
C ASN A 478 -40.06 -18.34 20.44
N GLY A 479 -39.59 -19.09 21.44
CA GLY A 479 -39.72 -18.79 22.86
C GLY A 479 -41.07 -19.18 23.47
N ARG A 480 -41.99 -19.76 22.68
CA ARG A 480 -43.27 -20.25 23.21
C ARG A 480 -43.07 -21.58 23.90
N SER A 481 -43.60 -21.69 25.12
CA SER A 481 -43.57 -22.92 25.89
C SER A 481 -44.97 -23.53 25.99
N TYR A 482 -45.06 -24.82 25.70
CA TYR A 482 -46.29 -25.60 25.81
C TYR A 482 -46.10 -26.71 26.85
N LEU A 483 -47.17 -27.12 27.53
CA LEU A 483 -47.14 -28.36 28.30
C LEU A 483 -46.90 -29.53 27.35
N LEU A 484 -46.10 -30.51 27.76
CA LEU A 484 -45.73 -31.68 26.95
C LEU A 484 -46.94 -32.39 26.35
N ALA A 485 -48.07 -32.42 27.06
CA ALA A 485 -49.31 -33.05 26.63
C ALA A 485 -50.08 -32.29 25.52
N GLN A 486 -49.79 -31.01 25.33
CA GLN A 486 -50.48 -30.11 24.39
C GLN A 486 -49.53 -29.53 23.34
N ALA A 487 -48.28 -30.01 23.31
CA ALA A 487 -47.27 -29.49 22.42
C ALA A 487 -47.58 -29.90 20.96
N PRO A 488 -47.45 -28.98 19.98
CA PRO A 488 -47.50 -29.32 18.56
C PRO A 488 -46.34 -30.27 18.16
N PRO A 489 -46.27 -30.73 16.90
CA PRO A 489 -45.10 -31.47 16.41
C PRO A 489 -43.80 -30.68 16.68
N LEU A 490 -42.76 -31.39 17.10
CA LEU A 490 -41.48 -30.77 17.46
C LEU A 490 -40.80 -30.16 16.24
N GLU A 491 -40.04 -29.09 16.48
CA GLU A 491 -39.14 -28.49 15.51
C GLU A 491 -37.67 -28.72 15.91
N PRO A 492 -36.74 -28.73 14.94
CA PRO A 492 -35.31 -28.80 15.25
C PRO A 492 -34.88 -27.65 16.17
N GLY A 493 -34.13 -27.95 17.22
CA GLY A 493 -33.70 -27.01 18.26
C GLY A 493 -34.68 -26.85 19.45
N ALA A 494 -35.83 -27.54 19.45
CA ALA A 494 -36.76 -27.50 20.58
C ALA A 494 -36.16 -28.09 21.87
N VAL A 495 -36.56 -27.53 23.01
CA VAL A 495 -36.07 -27.95 24.33
C VAL A 495 -37.22 -28.54 25.14
N VAL A 496 -37.12 -29.82 25.47
CA VAL A 496 -38.04 -30.54 26.35
C VAL A 496 -37.48 -30.51 27.77
N THR A 497 -38.12 -29.76 28.66
CA THR A 497 -37.71 -29.62 30.06
C THR A 497 -38.61 -30.45 30.96
N VAL A 498 -38.02 -31.38 31.71
CA VAL A 498 -38.71 -32.21 32.70
C VAL A 498 -38.37 -31.71 34.11
N PRO A 499 -39.28 -31.03 34.82
CA PRO A 499 -38.99 -30.46 36.13
C PRO A 499 -38.89 -31.53 37.23
N GLU A 500 -38.14 -31.24 38.30
CA GLU A 500 -38.08 -32.09 39.49
C GLU A 500 -39.32 -31.90 40.39
N VAL A 501 -39.68 -32.96 41.11
CA VAL A 501 -40.58 -32.90 42.25
C VAL A 501 -39.90 -32.06 43.33
N SER A 502 -40.38 -30.83 43.52
CA SER A 502 -40.02 -30.05 44.70
C SER A 502 -40.35 -30.88 45.95
N VAL A 503 -39.31 -31.37 46.63
CA VAL A 503 -39.44 -32.05 47.92
C VAL A 503 -39.96 -31.02 48.90
N ARG A 504 -41.09 -31.31 49.56
CA ARG A 504 -41.58 -30.46 50.65
C ARG A 504 -40.63 -30.63 51.83
N TRP A 505 -39.73 -29.66 51.95
CA TRP A 505 -38.70 -29.48 52.99
C TRP A 505 -39.09 -29.88 54.43
N TYR A 506 -40.39 -29.92 54.78
CA TYR A 506 -40.84 -30.32 56.11
C TYR A 506 -40.43 -31.75 56.52
N GLN A 507 -40.32 -32.69 55.56
CA GLN A 507 -40.01 -34.09 55.90
C GLN A 507 -38.57 -34.27 56.41
N ASP A 508 -37.60 -33.55 55.85
CA ASP A 508 -36.22 -33.59 56.33
C ASP A 508 -36.10 -32.94 57.72
N TYR A 509 -36.84 -31.87 58.01
CA TYR A 509 -36.91 -31.28 59.34
C TYR A 509 -37.53 -32.21 60.38
N VAL A 510 -38.56 -32.99 60.02
CA VAL A 510 -39.14 -33.99 60.94
C VAL A 510 -38.12 -35.08 61.25
N THR A 511 -37.38 -35.54 60.26
CA THR A 511 -36.34 -36.57 60.45
C THR A 511 -35.22 -36.05 61.36
N ILE A 512 -34.73 -34.84 61.11
CA ILE A 512 -33.73 -34.16 61.95
C ILE A 512 -34.27 -33.94 63.37
N ALA A 513 -35.52 -33.48 63.51
CA ALA A 513 -36.15 -33.28 64.82
C ALA A 513 -36.32 -34.60 65.58
N THR A 514 -36.67 -35.70 64.91
CA THR A 514 -36.76 -37.03 65.54
C THR A 514 -35.40 -37.54 66.00
N THR A 515 -34.33 -37.34 65.22
CA THR A 515 -32.97 -37.68 65.67
C THR A 515 -32.51 -36.83 66.85
N ILE A 516 -32.77 -35.52 66.84
CA ILE A 516 -32.46 -34.63 67.98
C ILE A 516 -33.25 -35.05 69.22
N SER A 517 -34.54 -35.34 69.06
CA SER A 517 -35.40 -35.81 70.15
C SER A 517 -34.86 -37.12 70.74
N SER A 518 -34.46 -38.09 69.91
CA SER A 518 -33.85 -39.34 70.38
C SER A 518 -32.55 -39.13 71.14
N LEU A 519 -31.74 -38.13 70.74
CA LEU A 519 -30.49 -37.78 71.40
C LEU A 519 -30.73 -37.10 72.77
N ILE A 520 -31.74 -36.24 72.85
CA ILE A 520 -32.17 -35.61 74.12
C ILE A 520 -32.73 -36.68 75.06
N THR A 521 -33.53 -37.63 74.56
CA THR A 521 -34.04 -38.75 75.36
C THR A 521 -32.91 -39.66 75.86
N ALA A 522 -31.93 -39.96 75.01
CA ALA A 522 -30.75 -40.73 75.42
C ALA A 522 -29.91 -39.98 76.47
N TYR A 523 -29.69 -38.67 76.30
CA TYR A 523 -28.96 -37.84 77.25
C TYR A 523 -29.69 -37.71 78.59
N THR A 524 -31.00 -37.46 78.58
CA THR A 524 -31.81 -37.37 79.80
C THR A 524 -31.89 -38.71 80.52
N GLY A 525 -32.00 -39.83 79.79
CA GLY A 525 -31.87 -41.17 80.38
C GLY A 525 -30.51 -41.39 81.06
N LEU A 526 -29.42 -40.98 80.41
CA LEU A 526 -28.07 -41.05 80.98
C LEU A 526 -27.91 -40.11 82.19
N PHE A 527 -28.47 -38.90 82.15
CA PHE A 527 -28.44 -37.94 83.25
C PHE A 527 -29.25 -38.42 84.46
N VAL A 528 -30.40 -39.06 84.26
CA VAL A 528 -31.17 -39.68 85.35
C VAL A 528 -30.43 -40.88 85.95
N LEU A 529 -29.74 -41.66 85.13
CA LEU A 529 -28.93 -42.80 85.59
C LEU A 529 -27.67 -42.39 86.36
N PHE A 530 -27.06 -41.23 86.05
CA PHE A 530 -25.74 -40.86 86.58
C PHE A 530 -25.65 -39.49 87.31
N GLY A 531 -26.70 -38.67 87.34
CA GLY A 531 -26.62 -37.24 87.73
C GLY A 531 -27.67 -36.72 88.71
N GLY A 532 -28.44 -37.58 89.38
CA GLY A 532 -29.51 -37.17 90.32
C GLY A 532 -29.15 -37.29 91.80
N ARG A 533 -28.23 -36.47 92.31
CA ARG A 533 -28.15 -36.14 93.76
C ARG A 533 -28.04 -34.63 93.94
N VAL A 534 -29.16 -34.00 94.26
CA VAL A 534 -29.23 -32.64 94.77
C VAL A 534 -28.93 -32.72 96.27
N ASN A 535 -27.75 -32.27 96.70
CA ASN A 535 -27.50 -31.99 98.11
C ASN A 535 -28.13 -30.63 98.44
N THR A 536 -29.22 -30.66 99.20
CA THR A 536 -29.80 -29.52 99.89
C THR A 536 -29.12 -29.32 101.26
N GLY A 537 -28.60 -28.12 101.51
CA GLY A 537 -28.62 -27.39 102.79
C GLY A 537 -27.78 -27.89 103.99
N ASP A 538 -26.77 -27.09 104.35
CA ASP A 538 -26.48 -26.44 105.67
C ASP A 538 -25.11 -25.75 105.45
N ASP A 539 -24.90 -24.43 105.48
CA ASP A 539 -25.37 -23.36 106.38
C ASP A 539 -26.01 -22.14 105.69
#